data_AF-B5A9E6-F1
#
_entry.id   AF-B5A9E6-F1
#
_cell.length_a   1.000
_cell.length_b   1.000
_cell.length_c   1.000
_cell.angle_alpha   90.00
_cell.angle_beta   90.00
_cell.angle_gamma   90.00
#
_symmetry.space_group_name_H-M   'P 1'
#
loop_
_entity.id
_entity.type
_entity.pdbx_description
1 polymer ?
#
loop_
_entity_poly.entity_id
_entity_poly.type
_entity_poly.pdbx_seq_one_letter_code
_entity_poly.pdbx_strand_id
1 'polypeptide(L)'
;MNKTITLLSALLLPLNLAHAADSSEPSYLLNASEVRSAQQKQTYTYVRCWYRTSYSHDDPETDWEWAENPDGSYFTIEGYWWNALSFKNMFYTNTPQSVIKQRCEQTLDLANENADITYFAADNRWSYNHSIWSNDPVMQPDQINKVVALGDSLSDTGNIFNASQWRFPNPNSWFLGHFSNGFVWTEYIAQAKNLPLYNWAVGGAAGENQYIALTGVGEQVSSYLAYMQLAKNYNPANTLFTLEFGLNDFMNYNRSVPEVKADYSEALIKLSDAGARNFLLMTLPDATYAPQFKYSSQEEIDTIRAKILEMNEFIKAQAAYYTAQGLNITLHDTHALFASLTANPEQHGFSNATEACQDINRSSAADYLYKHSLRSECASVGSDKFVFWDVTHPTTATHRYVAEDMLETSDQLSNHPF
;
A
#
# COMPACT_ATOMS: atom_id res chain seq x y z
N MET A 1 52.25 23.31 -22.01
CA MET A 1 51.82 22.59 -20.79
C MET A 1 50.52 21.89 -21.11
N ASN A 2 50.60 20.63 -21.57
CA ASN A 2 49.44 19.78 -21.83
C ASN A 2 49.07 19.07 -20.52
N LYS A 3 47.85 19.30 -20.02
CA LYS A 3 47.30 18.54 -18.89
C LYS A 3 46.56 17.33 -19.45
N THR A 4 47.15 16.16 -19.25
CA THR A 4 46.56 14.84 -19.50
C THR A 4 45.42 14.61 -18.51
N ILE A 5 44.21 14.37 -19.02
CA ILE A 5 43.06 13.92 -18.23
C ILE A 5 43.07 12.39 -18.26
N THR A 6 43.32 11.78 -17.12
CA THR A 6 43.25 10.33 -16.95
C THR A 6 41.78 9.93 -16.77
N LEU A 7 41.20 9.28 -17.77
CA LEU A 7 39.93 8.57 -17.61
C LEU A 7 40.16 7.31 -16.77
N LEU A 8 39.48 7.20 -15.63
CA LEU A 8 39.33 5.94 -14.91
C LEU A 8 38.23 5.12 -15.61
N SER A 9 38.63 4.04 -16.26
CA SER A 9 37.75 3.00 -16.78
C SER A 9 37.15 2.21 -15.62
N ALA A 10 35.83 2.33 -15.41
CA ALA A 10 35.08 1.44 -14.53
C ALA A 10 34.96 0.06 -15.20
N LEU A 11 35.53 -0.97 -14.57
CA LEU A 11 35.32 -2.36 -14.96
C LEU A 11 33.85 -2.73 -14.72
N LEU A 12 33.11 -2.96 -15.81
CA LEU A 12 31.85 -3.69 -15.82
C LEU A 12 32.16 -5.18 -15.60
N LEU A 13 31.84 -5.70 -14.42
CA LEU A 13 31.75 -7.14 -14.18
C LEU A 13 30.39 -7.66 -14.69
N PRO A 14 30.36 -8.73 -15.50
CA PRO A 14 29.10 -9.33 -15.93
C PRO A 14 28.50 -10.15 -14.79
N LEU A 15 27.32 -9.74 -14.32
CA LEU A 15 26.48 -10.56 -13.45
C LEU A 15 25.83 -11.67 -14.30
N ASN A 16 26.37 -12.89 -14.19
CA ASN A 16 25.71 -14.08 -14.71
C ASN A 16 24.48 -14.39 -13.85
N LEU A 17 23.28 -14.21 -14.42
CA LEU A 17 22.02 -14.69 -13.86
C LEU A 17 21.88 -16.19 -14.17
N ALA A 18 22.24 -17.04 -13.21
CA ALA A 18 21.87 -18.45 -13.25
C ALA A 18 20.44 -18.60 -12.74
N HIS A 19 19.51 -18.93 -13.65
CA HIS A 19 18.21 -19.48 -13.29
C HIS A 19 18.41 -20.89 -12.73
N ALA A 20 18.36 -21.04 -11.42
CA ALA A 20 18.12 -22.31 -10.78
C ALA A 20 16.65 -22.32 -10.31
N ALA A 21 15.81 -23.02 -11.07
CA ALA A 21 14.50 -23.43 -10.60
C ALA A 21 14.71 -24.52 -9.53
N ASP A 22 14.75 -24.11 -8.26
CA ASP A 22 14.60 -25.02 -7.15
C ASP A 22 13.10 -25.14 -6.83
N SER A 23 12.59 -26.37 -6.88
CA SER A 23 11.16 -26.71 -6.80
C SER A 23 10.75 -27.14 -5.39
N SER A 24 11.40 -26.55 -4.38
CA SER A 24 10.96 -26.64 -3.00
C SER A 24 10.53 -25.26 -2.54
N GLU A 25 9.22 -25.05 -2.35
CA GLU A 25 8.69 -23.93 -1.56
C GLU A 25 9.50 -23.87 -0.26
N PRO A 26 10.28 -22.81 0.00
CA PRO A 26 10.99 -22.71 1.26
C PRO A 26 9.96 -22.74 2.37
N SER A 27 10.11 -23.67 3.32
CA SER A 27 9.27 -23.73 4.51
C SER A 27 9.39 -22.39 5.24
N TYR A 28 8.43 -21.49 5.03
CA TYR A 28 8.29 -20.22 5.76
C TYR A 28 7.95 -20.44 7.24
N LEU A 29 7.77 -21.69 7.67
CA LEU A 29 7.46 -22.07 9.04
C LEU A 29 8.74 -22.10 9.88
N LEU A 30 8.85 -21.12 10.78
CA LEU A 30 9.83 -21.09 11.84
C LEU A 30 9.40 -22.04 12.95
N ASN A 31 10.36 -22.75 13.53
CA ASN A 31 10.10 -23.54 14.72
C ASN A 31 10.03 -22.64 15.97
N ALA A 32 9.46 -23.17 17.05
CA ALA A 32 9.29 -22.43 18.29
C ALA A 32 10.62 -21.93 18.91
N SER A 33 11.75 -22.59 18.63
CA SER A 33 13.07 -22.13 19.10
C SER A 33 13.56 -20.93 18.31
N GLU A 34 13.33 -20.89 17.00
CA GLU A 34 13.67 -19.76 16.14
C GLU A 34 12.85 -18.53 16.50
N VAL A 35 11.53 -18.69 16.69
CA VAL A 35 10.64 -17.62 17.16
C VAL A 35 11.11 -17.07 18.50
N ARG A 36 11.36 -17.94 19.50
CA ARG A 36 11.87 -17.52 20.81
C ARG A 36 13.22 -16.81 20.71
N SER A 37 14.14 -17.33 19.90
CA SER A 37 15.46 -16.73 19.70
C SER A 37 15.35 -15.33 19.10
N ALA A 38 14.52 -15.14 18.08
CA ALA A 38 14.26 -13.83 17.49
C ALA A 38 13.61 -12.87 18.51
N GLN A 39 12.57 -13.32 19.22
CA GLN A 39 11.89 -12.52 20.24
C GLN A 39 12.78 -12.18 21.45
N GLN A 40 13.84 -12.95 21.72
CA GLN A 40 14.79 -12.68 22.81
C GLN A 40 15.87 -11.67 22.45
N LYS A 41 16.05 -11.34 21.16
CA LYS A 41 16.97 -10.28 20.69
C LYS A 41 16.39 -8.89 20.93
N GLN A 42 16.08 -8.59 22.19
CA GLN A 42 15.57 -7.30 22.60
C GLN A 42 16.63 -6.21 22.37
N THR A 43 16.19 -5.11 21.79
CA THR A 43 16.96 -3.91 21.46
C THR A 43 16.01 -2.71 21.41
N TYR A 44 16.54 -1.53 21.14
CA TYR A 44 15.75 -0.37 20.77
C TYR A 44 16.00 0.05 19.32
N THR A 45 15.15 0.93 18.80
CA THR A 45 15.36 1.71 17.57
C THR A 45 14.73 3.11 17.73
N TYR A 46 15.00 4.01 16.79
CA TYR A 46 14.39 5.34 16.74
C TYR A 46 13.16 5.35 15.82
N VAL A 47 12.37 6.40 15.93
CA VAL A 47 11.19 6.61 15.08
C VAL A 47 11.43 7.81 14.18
N ARG A 48 11.34 7.59 12.87
CA ARG A 48 11.33 8.63 11.84
C ARG A 48 9.90 9.08 11.58
N CYS A 49 9.61 10.36 11.76
CA CYS A 49 8.29 10.98 11.55
C CYS A 49 8.31 11.77 10.24
N TRP A 50 7.61 11.28 9.22
CA TRP A 50 7.44 11.97 7.95
C TRP A 50 6.20 12.85 7.97
N TYR A 51 6.23 13.93 7.18
CA TYR A 51 5.11 14.84 7.00
C TYR A 51 5.17 15.51 5.63
N ARG A 52 4.01 15.89 5.11
CA ARG A 52 3.88 16.77 3.94
C ARG A 52 4.34 18.18 4.30
N THR A 53 5.25 18.73 3.50
CA THR A 53 5.80 20.08 3.75
C THR A 53 4.82 21.20 3.33
N SER A 54 3.93 20.90 2.38
CA SER A 54 2.88 21.80 1.88
C SER A 54 1.57 21.68 2.65
N TYR A 55 0.78 22.77 2.65
CA TYR A 55 -0.58 22.82 3.20
C TYR A 55 -1.65 22.29 2.24
N SER A 56 -1.28 21.93 1.00
CA SER A 56 -2.21 21.43 -0.02
C SER A 56 -1.80 20.05 -0.52
N HIS A 57 -2.77 19.21 -0.88
CA HIS A 57 -2.54 17.94 -1.56
C HIS A 57 -1.97 18.10 -2.98
N ASP A 58 -1.90 19.33 -3.50
CA ASP A 58 -1.27 19.65 -4.79
C ASP A 58 0.23 19.35 -4.82
N ASP A 59 0.87 19.37 -3.64
CA ASP A 59 2.30 19.14 -3.50
C ASP A 59 2.54 17.91 -2.60
N PRO A 60 2.95 16.78 -3.17
CA PRO A 60 3.20 15.53 -2.45
C PRO A 60 4.56 15.48 -1.75
N GLU A 61 5.37 16.54 -1.83
CA GLU A 61 6.70 16.57 -1.23
C GLU A 61 6.64 16.42 0.30
N THR A 62 7.48 15.53 0.82
CA THR A 62 7.56 15.20 2.24
C THR A 62 8.97 15.39 2.78
N ASP A 63 9.08 15.74 4.05
CA ASP A 63 10.32 15.69 4.82
C ASP A 63 10.12 14.90 6.11
N TRP A 64 11.17 14.72 6.91
CA TRP A 64 11.09 13.97 8.15
C TRP A 64 11.98 14.51 9.26
N GLU A 65 11.55 14.26 10.50
CA GLU A 65 12.35 14.48 11.70
C GLU A 65 12.38 13.22 12.57
N TRP A 66 13.36 13.11 13.46
CA TRP A 66 13.36 12.06 14.48
C TRP A 66 12.35 12.41 15.58
N ALA A 67 11.54 11.44 15.99
CA ALA A 67 10.64 11.63 17.13
C ALA A 67 11.42 12.01 18.39
N GLU A 68 10.86 12.91 19.20
CA GLU A 68 11.45 13.39 20.45
C GLU A 68 10.53 13.13 21.65
N ASN A 69 11.15 13.01 22.82
CA ASN A 69 10.50 13.11 24.11
C ASN A 69 10.21 14.59 24.45
N PRO A 70 9.33 14.88 25.43
CA PRO A 70 9.03 16.26 25.84
C PRO A 70 10.24 17.08 26.34
N ASP A 71 11.35 16.43 26.69
CA ASP A 71 12.59 17.09 27.12
C ASP A 71 13.58 17.35 25.96
N GLY A 72 13.19 17.05 24.71
CA GLY A 72 14.02 17.18 23.51
C GLY A 72 15.03 16.05 23.29
N SER A 73 15.00 14.99 24.10
CA SER A 73 15.79 13.78 23.84
C SER A 73 15.12 12.91 22.77
N TYR A 74 15.89 12.19 21.96
CA TYR A 74 15.30 11.29 20.96
C TYR A 74 14.40 10.22 21.59
N PHE A 75 13.21 10.05 21.04
CA PHE A 75 12.28 9.00 21.41
C PHE A 75 12.74 7.67 20.79
N THR A 76 12.85 6.65 21.64
CA THR A 76 13.18 5.28 21.23
C THR A 76 12.05 4.33 21.61
N ILE A 77 11.95 3.24 20.86
CA ILE A 77 11.03 2.14 21.15
C ILE A 77 11.81 0.84 21.36
N GLU A 78 11.50 0.13 22.43
CA GLU A 78 12.07 -1.18 22.76
C GLU A 78 11.32 -2.30 22.02
N GLY A 79 12.04 -3.33 21.59
CA GLY A 79 11.49 -4.37 20.73
C GLY A 79 12.54 -5.29 20.12
N TYR A 80 12.19 -5.92 19.01
CA TYR A 80 13.07 -6.84 18.28
C TYR A 80 12.80 -6.77 16.78
N TRP A 81 13.84 -7.04 16.00
CA TRP A 81 13.78 -7.07 14.54
C TRP A 81 13.53 -8.49 14.02
N TRP A 82 12.88 -8.60 12.86
CA TRP A 82 12.86 -9.85 12.10
C TRP A 82 12.84 -9.62 10.60
N ASN A 83 13.61 -10.49 9.91
CA ASN A 83 14.03 -10.54 8.51
C ASN A 83 15.51 -10.12 8.32
N ALA A 84 16.26 -10.94 7.56
CA ALA A 84 17.68 -10.72 7.28
C ALA A 84 17.92 -9.71 6.14
N LEU A 85 16.90 -9.42 5.33
CA LEU A 85 16.96 -8.42 4.26
C LEU A 85 16.62 -7.05 4.84
N SER A 86 17.62 -6.17 4.88
CA SER A 86 17.51 -4.83 5.48
C SER A 86 16.23 -4.09 5.03
N PHE A 87 15.96 -3.97 3.73
CA PHE A 87 14.81 -3.20 3.22
C PHE A 87 13.42 -3.82 3.48
N LYS A 88 13.33 -5.09 3.91
CA LYS A 88 12.06 -5.77 4.26
C LYS A 88 11.90 -5.96 5.77
N ASN A 89 12.81 -5.42 6.59
CA ASN A 89 12.79 -5.66 8.04
C ASN A 89 11.55 -5.02 8.71
N MET A 90 11.05 -5.65 9.77
CA MET A 90 9.94 -5.16 10.59
C MET A 90 10.35 -5.13 12.06
N PHE A 91 10.02 -4.04 12.76
CA PHE A 91 10.31 -3.88 14.18
C PHE A 91 9.08 -4.20 15.02
N TYR A 92 9.20 -5.15 15.94
CA TYR A 92 8.12 -5.57 16.83
C TYR A 92 8.31 -4.94 18.20
N THR A 93 7.37 -4.11 18.63
CA THR A 93 7.41 -3.38 19.91
C THR A 93 6.15 -3.64 20.73
N ASN A 94 6.20 -3.38 22.03
CA ASN A 94 4.99 -3.31 22.86
C ASN A 94 4.45 -1.86 22.97
N THR A 95 5.16 -0.87 22.42
CA THR A 95 4.69 0.51 22.37
C THR A 95 3.45 0.60 21.46
N PRO A 96 2.31 1.12 21.94
CA PRO A 96 1.13 1.29 21.11
C PRO A 96 1.35 2.30 19.97
N GLN A 97 0.75 2.04 18.81
CA GLN A 97 0.80 2.95 17.65
C GLN A 97 0.33 4.36 17.99
N SER A 98 -0.71 4.50 18.83
CA SER A 98 -1.20 5.80 19.29
C SER A 98 -0.16 6.63 20.06
N VAL A 99 0.74 5.98 20.81
CA VAL A 99 1.83 6.66 21.52
C VAL A 99 2.89 7.14 20.54
N ILE A 100 3.23 6.31 19.53
CA ILE A 100 4.21 6.66 18.50
C ILE A 100 3.69 7.83 17.65
N LYS A 101 2.43 7.74 17.19
CA LYS A 101 1.74 8.81 16.47
C LYS A 101 1.74 10.11 17.27
N GLN A 102 1.35 10.06 18.53
CA GLN A 102 1.36 11.23 19.41
C GLN A 102 2.75 11.85 19.55
N ARG A 103 3.83 11.04 19.63
CA ARG A 103 5.19 11.55 19.69
C ARG A 103 5.58 12.26 18.39
N CYS A 104 5.24 11.71 17.24
CA CYS A 104 5.47 12.39 15.97
C CYS A 104 4.68 13.70 15.85
N GLU A 105 3.40 13.70 16.20
CA GLU A 105 2.57 14.91 16.18
C GLU A 105 3.13 16.01 17.09
N GLN A 106 3.57 15.66 18.31
CA GLN A 106 4.18 16.60 19.25
C GLN A 106 5.56 17.10 18.81
N THR A 107 6.35 16.26 18.16
CA THR A 107 7.68 16.63 17.67
C THR A 107 7.57 17.61 16.52
N LEU A 108 6.65 17.34 15.58
CA LEU A 108 6.50 18.13 14.38
C LEU A 108 5.70 19.42 14.65
N ASP A 109 4.76 19.40 15.61
CA ASP A 109 3.92 20.55 16.05
C ASP A 109 3.38 21.39 14.89
N LEU A 110 2.87 20.71 13.86
CA LEU A 110 2.44 21.35 12.62
C LEU A 110 1.02 21.87 12.77
N ALA A 111 0.80 23.13 12.42
CA ALA A 111 -0.54 23.71 12.25
C ALA A 111 -1.20 23.32 10.90
N ASN A 112 -0.65 22.31 10.21
CA ASN A 112 -1.09 21.86 8.89
C ASN A 112 -2.01 20.64 9.03
N GLU A 113 -3.29 20.81 8.67
CA GLU A 113 -4.27 19.71 8.70
C GLU A 113 -4.00 18.63 7.63
N ASN A 114 -3.27 18.98 6.56
CA ASN A 114 -2.85 18.08 5.48
C ASN A 114 -1.40 17.60 5.67
N ALA A 115 -0.89 17.63 6.91
CA ALA A 115 0.47 17.18 7.22
C ALA A 115 0.67 15.68 6.95
N ASP A 116 -0.39 14.89 6.89
CA ASP A 116 -0.39 13.47 6.52
C ASP A 116 0.73 12.68 7.20
N ILE A 117 0.84 12.84 8.52
CA ILE A 117 1.99 12.31 9.28
C ILE A 117 2.01 10.78 9.22
N THR A 118 3.14 10.22 8.78
CA THR A 118 3.45 8.78 8.83
C THR A 118 4.75 8.54 9.57
N TYR A 119 5.00 7.32 10.04
CA TYR A 119 6.18 7.04 10.85
C TYR A 119 6.70 5.62 10.72
N PHE A 120 8.01 5.46 10.86
CA PHE A 120 8.72 4.20 10.64
C PHE A 120 9.87 4.02 11.63
N ALA A 121 10.24 2.77 11.91
CA ALA A 121 11.45 2.46 12.67
C ALA A 121 12.68 2.66 11.78
N ALA A 122 13.71 3.28 12.34
CA ALA A 122 14.98 3.49 11.66
C ALA A 122 16.11 3.72 12.68
N ASP A 123 17.23 3.01 12.56
CA ASP A 123 18.37 3.18 13.47
C ASP A 123 19.21 4.40 13.13
N ASN A 124 19.19 4.84 11.87
CA ASN A 124 19.90 6.01 11.39
C ASN A 124 19.28 6.53 10.09
N ARG A 125 19.80 7.66 9.59
CA ARG A 125 19.28 8.33 8.38
C ARG A 125 19.42 7.52 7.09
N TRP A 126 20.22 6.46 7.07
CA TRP A 126 20.37 5.57 5.90
C TRP A 126 19.48 4.32 5.97
N SER A 127 18.83 4.07 7.11
CA SER A 127 17.83 3.00 7.23
C SER A 127 16.63 3.31 6.34
N TYR A 128 16.08 2.27 5.73
CA TYR A 128 14.80 2.33 5.01
C TYR A 128 13.65 2.61 5.99
N ASN A 129 12.44 2.80 5.45
CA ASN A 129 11.24 3.00 6.25
C ASN A 129 10.73 1.62 6.71
N HIS A 130 11.11 1.19 7.91
CA HIS A 130 10.65 -0.11 8.45
C HIS A 130 9.33 0.02 9.20
N SER A 131 8.38 -0.84 8.88
CA SER A 131 7.10 -0.93 9.58
C SER A 131 7.31 -1.25 11.06
N ILE A 132 6.58 -0.56 11.93
CA ILE A 132 6.57 -0.79 13.38
C ILE A 132 5.33 -1.60 13.72
N TRP A 133 5.48 -2.86 14.08
CA TRP A 133 4.40 -3.72 14.55
C TRP A 133 4.25 -3.62 16.08
N SER A 134 3.08 -3.17 16.54
CA SER A 134 2.73 -3.25 17.96
C SER A 134 2.18 -4.64 18.30
N ASN A 135 2.89 -5.38 19.14
CA ASN A 135 2.46 -6.69 19.62
C ASN A 135 1.16 -6.60 20.42
N ASP A 136 0.32 -7.61 20.27
CA ASP A 136 -0.96 -7.68 20.97
C ASP A 136 -0.75 -8.01 22.46
N PRO A 137 -1.59 -7.49 23.36
CA PRO A 137 -1.57 -7.88 24.76
C PRO A 137 -2.06 -9.33 24.93
N VAL A 138 -1.67 -9.98 26.04
CA VAL A 138 -2.13 -11.34 26.36
C VAL A 138 -3.65 -11.38 26.55
N MET A 139 -4.21 -10.36 27.21
CA MET A 139 -5.65 -10.18 27.35
C MET A 139 -6.14 -9.28 26.23
N GLN A 140 -6.84 -9.85 25.27
CA GLN A 140 -7.45 -9.14 24.15
C GLN A 140 -8.95 -9.41 24.12
N PRO A 141 -9.79 -8.38 23.91
CA PRO A 141 -11.20 -8.58 23.59
C PRO A 141 -11.35 -9.25 22.23
N ASP A 142 -12.51 -9.88 22.00
CA ASP A 142 -12.89 -10.46 20.70
C ASP A 142 -13.38 -9.34 19.76
N GLN A 143 -12.49 -8.41 19.43
CA GLN A 143 -12.75 -7.27 18.56
C GLN A 143 -11.55 -6.99 17.65
N ILE A 144 -11.81 -6.35 16.52
CA ILE A 144 -10.81 -5.95 15.55
C ILE A 144 -9.88 -4.92 16.19
N ASN A 145 -8.57 -5.17 16.10
CA ASN A 145 -7.55 -4.32 16.69
C ASN A 145 -6.49 -3.86 15.68
N LYS A 146 -6.59 -4.27 14.41
CA LYS A 146 -5.74 -3.84 13.31
C LYS A 146 -6.36 -4.10 11.94
N VAL A 147 -5.88 -3.36 10.95
CA VAL A 147 -6.14 -3.58 9.53
C VAL A 147 -4.87 -4.13 8.88
N VAL A 148 -5.02 -5.17 8.06
CA VAL A 148 -3.94 -5.68 7.19
C VAL A 148 -4.39 -5.55 5.75
N ALA A 149 -3.65 -4.79 4.95
CA ALA A 149 -3.96 -4.55 3.55
C ALA A 149 -3.16 -5.47 2.62
N LEU A 150 -3.86 -6.09 1.68
CA LEU A 150 -3.30 -6.89 0.60
C LEU A 150 -3.81 -6.33 -0.72
N GLY A 151 -2.94 -6.31 -1.73
CA GLY A 151 -3.33 -5.80 -3.03
C GLY A 151 -2.21 -5.23 -3.87
N ASP A 152 -2.55 -4.27 -4.70
CA ASP A 152 -1.65 -3.73 -5.71
C ASP A 152 -1.34 -2.23 -5.49
N SER A 153 -1.09 -1.44 -6.55
CA SER A 153 -0.77 -0.02 -6.42
C SER A 153 -1.89 0.85 -5.83
N LEU A 154 -3.15 0.40 -5.86
CA LEU A 154 -4.25 1.13 -5.21
C LEU A 154 -4.21 1.08 -3.68
N SER A 155 -3.38 0.21 -3.11
CA SER A 155 -3.28 -0.01 -1.66
C SER A 155 -1.84 0.07 -1.13
N ASP A 156 -0.81 0.04 -1.97
CA ASP A 156 0.58 0.11 -1.53
C ASP A 156 0.94 1.47 -0.91
N THR A 157 1.46 1.42 0.32
CA THR A 157 1.88 2.59 1.12
C THR A 157 3.40 2.73 1.22
N GLY A 158 4.18 1.93 0.49
CA GLY A 158 5.64 2.10 0.39
C GLY A 158 6.48 0.82 0.28
N ASN A 159 5.88 -0.35 0.06
CA ASN A 159 6.60 -1.60 -0.13
C ASN A 159 7.48 -1.54 -1.38
N ILE A 160 6.91 -1.16 -2.53
CA ILE A 160 7.72 -0.99 -3.75
C ILE A 160 8.66 0.21 -3.66
N PHE A 161 8.29 1.23 -2.90
CA PHE A 161 9.12 2.41 -2.65
C PHE A 161 10.41 2.07 -1.89
N ASN A 162 10.32 1.26 -0.83
CA ASN A 162 11.51 0.74 -0.16
C ASN A 162 12.33 -0.17 -1.09
N ALA A 163 11.68 -1.06 -1.86
CA ALA A 163 12.37 -1.95 -2.80
C ALA A 163 13.10 -1.20 -3.92
N SER A 164 12.57 -0.05 -4.34
CA SER A 164 13.16 0.83 -5.37
C SER A 164 14.20 1.82 -4.83
N GLN A 165 14.52 1.73 -3.54
CA GLN A 165 15.42 2.65 -2.85
C GLN A 165 14.92 4.10 -2.88
N TRP A 166 13.62 4.29 -2.66
CA TRP A 166 12.92 5.57 -2.62
C TRP A 166 12.93 6.34 -3.94
N ARG A 167 12.96 5.61 -5.07
CA ARG A 167 13.01 6.22 -6.42
C ARG A 167 11.74 6.03 -7.22
N PHE A 168 10.92 5.04 -6.86
CA PHE A 168 9.71 4.68 -7.56
C PHE A 168 8.57 4.39 -6.57
N PRO A 169 7.43 5.09 -6.66
CA PRO A 169 7.24 6.31 -7.46
C PRO A 169 8.12 7.48 -6.96
N ASN A 170 8.35 8.50 -7.78
CA ASN A 170 9.18 9.65 -7.45
C ASN A 170 8.56 10.45 -6.30
N PRO A 171 9.24 10.63 -5.15
CA PRO A 171 8.63 11.22 -3.96
C PRO A 171 8.31 12.72 -4.09
N ASN A 172 8.72 13.38 -5.18
CA ASN A 172 8.39 14.79 -5.45
C ASN A 172 7.16 14.95 -6.35
N SER A 173 6.55 13.86 -6.81
CA SER A 173 5.31 13.85 -7.59
C SER A 173 4.32 12.79 -7.12
N TRP A 174 4.71 11.91 -6.22
CA TRP A 174 3.83 10.95 -5.55
C TRP A 174 4.16 10.95 -4.06
N PHE A 175 3.14 10.84 -3.22
CA PHE A 175 3.28 11.02 -1.78
C PHE A 175 4.00 9.84 -1.15
N LEU A 176 5.27 10.00 -0.78
CA LEU A 176 6.09 9.04 0.00
C LEU A 176 5.82 7.55 -0.34
N GLY A 177 5.88 7.20 -1.63
CA GLY A 177 5.73 5.81 -2.07
C GLY A 177 4.31 5.34 -2.38
N HIS A 178 3.29 6.16 -2.11
CA HIS A 178 1.90 5.91 -2.52
C HIS A 178 1.74 6.24 -4.00
N PHE A 179 0.93 5.48 -4.73
CA PHE A 179 0.55 5.83 -6.12
C PHE A 179 -0.58 6.87 -6.15
N SER A 180 -0.42 7.94 -5.38
CA SER A 180 -1.35 9.06 -5.29
C SER A 180 -0.63 10.32 -4.79
N ASN A 181 -1.35 11.42 -4.63
CA ASN A 181 -0.85 12.67 -4.04
C ASN A 181 -1.03 12.76 -2.53
N GLY A 182 -1.47 11.69 -1.86
CA GLY A 182 -1.67 11.60 -0.41
C GLY A 182 -2.01 10.17 -0.01
N PHE A 183 -2.72 10.02 1.11
CA PHE A 183 -3.17 8.73 1.61
C PHE A 183 -4.04 7.95 0.62
N VAL A 184 -3.99 6.63 0.71
CA VAL A 184 -4.87 5.69 -0.01
C VAL A 184 -6.07 5.28 0.84
N TRP A 185 -7.04 4.62 0.23
CA TRP A 185 -8.35 4.31 0.84
C TRP A 185 -8.24 3.48 2.13
N THR A 186 -7.27 2.57 2.23
CA THR A 186 -7.03 1.74 3.42
C THR A 186 -6.58 2.57 4.63
N GLU A 187 -5.80 3.63 4.41
CA GLU A 187 -5.35 4.54 5.45
C GLU A 187 -6.51 5.37 5.99
N TYR A 188 -7.39 5.87 5.11
CA TYR A 188 -8.61 6.57 5.54
C TYR A 188 -9.54 5.69 6.37
N ILE A 189 -9.73 4.41 5.99
CA ILE A 189 -10.50 3.45 6.80
C ILE A 189 -9.84 3.24 8.17
N ALA A 190 -8.52 3.03 8.19
CA ALA A 190 -7.78 2.81 9.44
C ALA A 190 -7.86 4.02 10.37
N GLN A 191 -7.72 5.24 9.82
CA GLN A 191 -7.89 6.49 10.57
C GLN A 191 -9.31 6.64 11.13
N ALA A 192 -10.34 6.41 10.31
CA ALA A 192 -11.73 6.52 10.75
C ALA A 192 -12.10 5.51 11.85
N LYS A 193 -11.46 4.33 11.84
CA LYS A 193 -11.64 3.30 12.87
C LYS A 193 -10.64 3.41 14.03
N ASN A 194 -9.70 4.36 13.96
CA ASN A 194 -8.63 4.55 14.93
C ASN A 194 -7.80 3.27 15.16
N LEU A 195 -7.56 2.54 14.07
CA LEU A 195 -6.84 1.27 14.04
C LEU A 195 -5.48 1.44 13.35
N PRO A 196 -4.47 0.65 13.73
CA PRO A 196 -3.24 0.58 12.98
C PRO A 196 -3.44 -0.17 11.66
N LEU A 197 -2.79 0.33 10.60
CA LEU A 197 -2.72 -0.30 9.29
C LEU A 197 -1.33 -0.93 9.08
N TYR A 198 -1.31 -2.18 8.64
CA TYR A 198 -0.09 -2.85 8.18
C TYR A 198 -0.27 -3.30 6.72
N ASN A 199 0.58 -2.77 5.84
CA ASN A 199 0.42 -2.97 4.41
C ASN A 199 1.33 -4.06 3.85
N TRP A 200 0.74 -5.05 3.19
CA TRP A 200 1.40 -6.06 2.36
C TRP A 200 1.12 -5.90 0.87
N ALA A 201 0.27 -4.94 0.47
CA ALA A 201 0.08 -4.60 -0.93
C ALA A 201 1.39 -4.15 -1.57
N VAL A 202 1.60 -4.50 -2.84
CA VAL A 202 2.82 -4.18 -3.58
C VAL A 202 2.43 -3.52 -4.90
N GLY A 203 2.95 -2.32 -5.14
CA GLY A 203 2.59 -1.52 -6.30
C GLY A 203 2.93 -2.19 -7.63
N GLY A 204 1.90 -2.65 -8.34
CA GLY A 204 1.96 -3.34 -9.63
C GLY A 204 2.15 -2.44 -10.86
N ALA A 205 2.49 -1.17 -10.67
CA ALA A 205 2.46 -0.18 -11.74
C ALA A 205 3.54 -0.43 -12.81
N ALA A 206 3.31 0.06 -14.04
CA ALA A 206 4.25 -0.11 -15.14
C ALA A 206 5.66 0.36 -14.74
N GLY A 207 6.65 -0.53 -14.86
CA GLY A 207 8.05 -0.27 -14.44
C GLY A 207 8.52 -1.10 -13.24
N GLU A 208 7.59 -1.73 -12.51
CA GLU A 208 7.89 -2.54 -11.32
C GLU A 208 8.78 -3.76 -11.61
N ASN A 209 8.66 -4.39 -12.79
CA ASN A 209 9.43 -5.59 -13.20
C ASN A 209 10.96 -5.46 -13.07
N GLN A 210 11.47 -4.24 -12.86
CA GLN A 210 12.89 -3.96 -12.64
C GLN A 210 13.32 -4.10 -11.17
N TYR A 211 12.38 -4.24 -10.23
CA TYR A 211 12.61 -4.30 -8.80
C TYR A 211 12.18 -5.66 -8.22
N ILE A 212 12.91 -6.13 -7.19
CA ILE A 212 12.65 -7.44 -6.56
C ILE A 212 11.56 -7.28 -5.48
N ALA A 213 10.29 -7.38 -5.90
CA ALA A 213 9.12 -7.39 -5.01
C ALA A 213 8.35 -8.72 -5.11
N LEU A 214 7.33 -8.91 -4.25
CA LEU A 214 6.50 -10.13 -4.29
C LEU A 214 5.58 -10.08 -5.52
N THR A 215 5.45 -11.19 -6.22
CA THR A 215 4.62 -11.29 -7.42
C THR A 215 3.35 -12.07 -7.08
N GLY A 216 2.20 -11.38 -7.12
CA GLY A 216 0.90 -11.99 -6.83
C GLY A 216 0.49 -11.94 -5.35
N VAL A 217 -0.82 -11.86 -5.12
CA VAL A 217 -1.38 -11.70 -3.78
C VAL A 217 -1.25 -12.96 -2.90
N GLY A 218 -1.14 -14.15 -3.50
CA GLY A 218 -0.83 -15.38 -2.77
C GLY A 218 0.52 -15.35 -2.06
N GLU A 219 1.54 -14.73 -2.68
CA GLU A 219 2.87 -14.53 -2.08
C GLU A 219 2.84 -13.46 -0.99
N GLN A 220 2.04 -12.41 -1.14
CA GLN A 220 1.81 -11.41 -0.08
C GLN A 220 1.27 -12.07 1.18
N VAL A 221 0.29 -12.98 1.04
CA VAL A 221 -0.25 -13.76 2.17
C VAL A 221 0.81 -14.68 2.77
N SER A 222 1.59 -15.41 1.96
CA SER A 222 2.68 -16.26 2.47
C SER A 222 3.71 -15.46 3.27
N SER A 223 4.12 -14.31 2.74
CA SER A 223 5.03 -13.38 3.41
C SER A 223 4.43 -12.91 4.73
N TYR A 224 3.21 -12.40 4.71
CA TYR A 224 2.48 -11.96 5.89
C TYR A 224 2.43 -13.03 6.98
N LEU A 225 2.05 -14.27 6.65
CA LEU A 225 2.00 -15.38 7.61
C LEU A 225 3.39 -15.70 8.19
N ALA A 226 4.47 -15.47 7.44
CA ALA A 226 5.83 -15.61 7.96
C ALA A 226 6.17 -14.57 9.03
N TYR A 227 5.82 -13.29 8.81
CA TYR A 227 5.98 -12.24 9.83
C TYR A 227 5.11 -12.52 11.07
N MET A 228 3.88 -13.01 10.89
CA MET A 228 2.95 -13.22 12.01
C MET A 228 3.40 -14.31 12.99
N GLN A 229 4.29 -15.22 12.59
CA GLN A 229 4.89 -16.18 13.51
C GLN A 229 5.74 -15.52 14.61
N LEU A 230 6.17 -14.27 14.41
CA LEU A 230 7.00 -13.51 15.36
C LEU A 230 6.18 -12.57 16.23
N ALA A 231 4.96 -12.24 15.81
CA ALA A 231 4.07 -11.38 16.57
C ALA A 231 3.62 -12.09 17.85
N LYS A 232 3.67 -11.39 18.99
CA LYS A 232 3.23 -11.94 20.28
C LYS A 232 1.73 -11.80 20.41
N ASN A 233 1.10 -12.87 20.91
CA ASN A 233 -0.34 -12.96 21.20
C ASN A 233 -1.24 -12.66 19.99
N TYR A 234 -0.71 -12.82 18.78
CA TYR A 234 -1.43 -12.50 17.56
C TYR A 234 -2.66 -13.40 17.40
N ASN A 235 -3.83 -12.78 17.15
CA ASN A 235 -5.07 -13.47 16.83
C ASN A 235 -5.60 -13.02 15.47
N PRO A 236 -5.59 -13.87 14.43
CA PRO A 236 -6.07 -13.52 13.10
C PRO A 236 -7.57 -13.23 13.02
N ALA A 237 -8.36 -13.70 13.98
CA ALA A 237 -9.78 -13.34 14.08
C ALA A 237 -10.01 -11.89 14.52
N ASN A 238 -8.98 -11.21 15.07
CA ASN A 238 -9.03 -9.81 15.51
C ASN A 238 -8.42 -8.85 14.47
N THR A 239 -8.22 -9.30 13.22
CA THR A 239 -7.70 -8.50 12.12
C THR A 239 -8.78 -8.29 11.07
N LEU A 240 -8.92 -7.05 10.57
CA LEU A 240 -9.64 -6.76 9.33
C LEU A 240 -8.66 -6.92 8.16
N PHE A 241 -8.91 -7.87 7.27
CA PHE A 241 -8.15 -8.00 6.04
C PHE A 241 -8.84 -7.24 4.91
N THR A 242 -8.11 -6.34 4.26
CA THR A 242 -8.59 -5.71 3.03
C THR A 242 -7.93 -6.38 1.83
N LEU A 243 -8.71 -6.65 0.78
CA LEU A 243 -8.19 -7.29 -0.44
C LEU A 243 -8.80 -6.68 -1.70
N GLU A 244 -7.94 -6.04 -2.47
CA GLU A 244 -8.17 -5.54 -3.83
C GLU A 244 -6.98 -6.02 -4.68
N PHE A 245 -7.20 -6.70 -5.80
CA PHE A 245 -6.10 -7.22 -6.60
C PHE A 245 -6.54 -7.56 -8.03
N GLY A 246 -5.71 -7.19 -9.01
CA GLY A 246 -5.79 -7.69 -10.38
C GLY A 246 -5.79 -6.62 -11.47
N LEU A 247 -5.94 -5.34 -11.12
CA LEU A 247 -5.89 -4.27 -12.11
C LEU A 247 -4.51 -4.16 -12.74
N ASN A 248 -3.46 -4.17 -11.92
CA ASN A 248 -2.10 -4.16 -12.44
C ASN A 248 -1.79 -5.42 -13.29
N ASP A 249 -2.26 -6.60 -12.88
CA ASP A 249 -2.11 -7.86 -13.62
C ASP A 249 -2.72 -7.81 -15.02
N PHE A 250 -3.91 -7.22 -15.15
CA PHE A 250 -4.57 -7.08 -16.45
C PHE A 250 -3.95 -5.99 -17.32
N MET A 251 -3.57 -4.85 -16.74
CA MET A 251 -3.07 -3.68 -17.49
C MET A 251 -1.58 -3.78 -17.85
N ASN A 252 -0.73 -4.21 -16.91
CA ASN A 252 0.72 -4.10 -17.04
C ASN A 252 1.40 -5.43 -17.36
N TYR A 253 0.78 -6.55 -16.96
CA TYR A 253 1.38 -7.87 -17.05
C TYR A 253 0.68 -8.81 -18.03
N ASN A 254 -0.43 -8.35 -18.64
CA ASN A 254 -1.26 -9.11 -19.57
C ASN A 254 -1.61 -10.52 -19.04
N ARG A 255 -1.77 -10.67 -17.73
CA ARG A 255 -2.20 -11.95 -17.16
C ARG A 255 -3.63 -12.26 -17.58
N SER A 256 -3.93 -13.55 -17.64
CA SER A 256 -5.26 -14.04 -17.95
C SER A 256 -6.15 -14.02 -16.70
N VAL A 257 -7.47 -13.92 -16.90
CA VAL A 257 -8.42 -13.95 -15.78
C VAL A 257 -8.30 -15.25 -14.94
N PRO A 258 -8.14 -16.46 -15.53
CA PRO A 258 -7.95 -17.68 -14.74
C PRO A 258 -6.73 -17.65 -13.81
N GLU A 259 -5.61 -17.06 -14.24
CA GLU A 259 -4.40 -16.92 -13.41
C GLU A 259 -4.66 -15.99 -12.22
N VAL A 260 -5.25 -14.82 -12.46
CA VAL A 260 -5.57 -13.86 -11.39
C VAL A 260 -6.62 -14.42 -10.43
N LYS A 261 -7.62 -15.16 -10.93
CA LYS A 261 -8.60 -15.89 -10.11
C LYS A 261 -7.93 -16.91 -9.20
N ALA A 262 -6.93 -17.64 -9.70
CA ALA A 262 -6.22 -18.65 -8.92
C ALA A 262 -5.47 -18.00 -7.75
N ASP A 263 -4.70 -16.93 -8.01
CA ASP A 263 -3.96 -16.21 -6.98
C ASP A 263 -4.89 -15.59 -5.92
N TYR A 264 -5.99 -14.97 -6.36
CA TYR A 264 -6.99 -14.39 -5.46
C TYR A 264 -7.66 -15.46 -4.59
N SER A 265 -8.03 -16.59 -5.19
CA SER A 265 -8.58 -17.74 -4.46
C SER A 265 -7.58 -18.30 -3.45
N GLU A 266 -6.32 -18.44 -3.83
CA GLU A 266 -5.27 -18.95 -2.97
C GLU A 266 -5.06 -18.04 -1.75
N ALA A 267 -5.06 -16.72 -1.95
CA ALA A 267 -4.96 -15.75 -0.86
C ALA A 267 -6.11 -15.90 0.16
N LEU A 268 -7.35 -15.98 -0.31
CA LEU A 268 -8.51 -16.17 0.57
C LEU A 268 -8.47 -17.52 1.30
N ILE A 269 -8.09 -18.60 0.61
CA ILE A 269 -7.95 -19.93 1.22
C ILE A 269 -6.91 -19.86 2.35
N LYS A 270 -5.68 -19.41 2.05
CA LYS A 270 -4.59 -19.34 3.03
C LYS A 270 -4.95 -18.48 4.25
N LEU A 271 -5.57 -17.32 4.05
CA LEU A 271 -6.00 -16.46 5.16
C LEU A 271 -7.08 -17.13 6.02
N SER A 272 -8.11 -17.71 5.39
CA SER A 272 -9.20 -18.37 6.10
C SER A 272 -8.72 -19.60 6.89
N ASP A 273 -7.83 -20.40 6.29
CA ASP A 273 -7.17 -21.56 6.93
C ASP A 273 -6.27 -21.14 8.09
N ALA A 274 -5.61 -19.98 7.97
CA ALA A 274 -4.83 -19.38 9.05
C ALA A 274 -5.69 -18.77 10.18
N GLY A 275 -7.02 -18.79 10.06
CA GLY A 275 -7.94 -18.35 11.11
C GLY A 275 -8.46 -16.91 10.95
N ALA A 276 -8.23 -16.27 9.81
CA ALA A 276 -8.84 -14.97 9.51
C ALA A 276 -10.38 -15.08 9.46
N ARG A 277 -11.06 -14.03 9.94
CA ARG A 277 -12.54 -14.01 10.03
C ARG A 277 -13.19 -12.78 9.43
N ASN A 278 -12.48 -11.66 9.29
CA ASN A 278 -13.04 -10.39 8.87
C ASN A 278 -12.37 -9.92 7.59
N PHE A 279 -13.15 -9.73 6.54
CA PHE A 279 -12.66 -9.32 5.23
C PHE A 279 -13.47 -8.15 4.68
N LEU A 280 -12.77 -7.17 4.12
CA LEU A 280 -13.31 -6.15 3.26
C LEU A 280 -12.75 -6.38 1.84
N LEU A 281 -13.61 -6.88 0.98
CA LEU A 281 -13.33 -7.10 -0.44
C LEU A 281 -13.94 -5.96 -1.26
N MET A 282 -13.42 -5.74 -2.45
CA MET A 282 -14.08 -4.87 -3.42
C MET A 282 -14.00 -5.40 -4.84
N THR A 283 -15.00 -5.06 -5.65
CA THR A 283 -14.90 -5.17 -7.11
C THR A 283 -13.87 -4.17 -7.64
N LEU A 284 -13.16 -4.51 -8.71
CA LEU A 284 -12.20 -3.65 -9.37
C LEU A 284 -12.92 -2.52 -10.13
N PRO A 285 -12.52 -1.24 -9.98
CA PRO A 285 -13.01 -0.17 -10.84
C PRO A 285 -12.66 -0.45 -12.31
N ASP A 286 -13.49 0.04 -13.25
CA ASP A 286 -13.14 -0.02 -14.66
C ASP A 286 -12.00 0.97 -14.96
N ALA A 287 -10.76 0.48 -14.88
CA ALA A 287 -9.57 1.27 -15.13
C ALA A 287 -9.49 1.79 -16.57
N THR A 288 -10.31 1.27 -17.51
CA THR A 288 -10.34 1.78 -18.89
C THR A 288 -10.89 3.21 -19.01
N TYR A 289 -11.47 3.76 -17.94
CA TYR A 289 -11.79 5.18 -17.84
C TYR A 289 -10.59 6.08 -17.51
N ALA A 290 -9.45 5.51 -17.09
CA ALA A 290 -8.28 6.29 -16.74
C ALA A 290 -7.64 6.98 -17.98
N PRO A 291 -7.01 8.16 -17.81
CA PRO A 291 -6.46 8.93 -18.93
C PRO A 291 -5.48 8.18 -19.82
N GLN A 292 -4.78 7.15 -19.33
CA GLN A 292 -3.82 6.37 -20.11
C GLN A 292 -4.46 5.67 -21.31
N PHE A 293 -5.75 5.33 -21.23
CA PHE A 293 -6.46 4.64 -22.30
C PHE A 293 -6.78 5.54 -23.50
N LYS A 294 -6.53 6.86 -23.39
CA LYS A 294 -6.48 7.77 -24.56
C LYS A 294 -5.40 7.36 -25.57
N TYR A 295 -4.40 6.58 -25.14
CA TYR A 295 -3.30 6.10 -25.96
C TYR A 295 -3.47 4.63 -26.40
N SER A 296 -4.59 3.99 -26.04
CA SER A 296 -4.89 2.59 -26.34
C SER A 296 -5.84 2.43 -27.53
N SER A 297 -5.84 1.24 -28.12
CA SER A 297 -6.85 0.89 -29.13
C SER A 297 -8.18 0.51 -28.47
N GLN A 298 -9.29 0.61 -29.21
CA GLN A 298 -10.59 0.15 -28.71
C GLN A 298 -10.58 -1.35 -28.38
N GLU A 299 -9.83 -2.16 -29.15
CA GLU A 299 -9.69 -3.60 -28.90
C GLU A 299 -8.99 -3.89 -27.57
N GLU A 300 -7.96 -3.11 -27.23
CA GLU A 300 -7.26 -3.20 -25.93
C GLU A 300 -8.17 -2.80 -24.77
N ILE A 301 -8.91 -1.69 -24.93
CA ILE A 301 -9.92 -1.22 -23.98
C ILE A 301 -10.97 -2.31 -23.73
N ASP A 302 -11.56 -2.87 -24.80
CA ASP A 302 -12.61 -3.88 -24.68
C ASP A 302 -12.08 -5.17 -24.06
N THR A 303 -10.83 -5.54 -24.36
CA THR A 303 -10.15 -6.70 -23.76
C THR A 303 -9.96 -6.52 -22.26
N ILE A 304 -9.42 -5.39 -21.82
CA ILE A 304 -9.18 -5.13 -20.38
C ILE A 304 -10.50 -5.01 -19.64
N ARG A 305 -11.49 -4.29 -20.19
CA ARG A 305 -12.83 -4.19 -19.59
C ARG A 305 -13.49 -5.56 -19.42
N ALA A 306 -13.38 -6.44 -20.42
CA ALA A 306 -13.92 -7.80 -20.32
C ALA A 306 -13.26 -8.60 -19.18
N LYS A 307 -11.93 -8.48 -19.01
CA LYS A 307 -11.20 -9.12 -17.90
C LYS A 307 -11.69 -8.60 -16.54
N ILE A 308 -11.86 -7.27 -16.40
CA ILE A 308 -12.35 -6.63 -15.17
C ILE A 308 -13.76 -7.12 -14.83
N LEU A 309 -14.67 -7.13 -15.79
CA LEU A 309 -16.05 -7.60 -15.58
C LEU A 309 -16.10 -9.07 -15.15
N GLU A 310 -15.31 -9.93 -15.81
CA GLU A 310 -15.24 -11.35 -15.45
C GLU A 310 -14.64 -11.57 -14.05
N MET A 311 -13.63 -10.78 -13.68
CA MET A 311 -13.03 -10.83 -12.34
C MET A 311 -14.01 -10.33 -11.27
N ASN A 312 -14.77 -9.28 -11.54
CA ASN A 312 -15.75 -8.72 -10.59
C ASN A 312 -16.87 -9.71 -10.26
N GLU A 313 -17.35 -10.48 -11.25
CA GLU A 313 -18.32 -11.55 -10.99
C GLU A 313 -17.72 -12.69 -10.14
N PHE A 314 -16.43 -12.97 -10.31
CA PHE A 314 -15.74 -13.93 -9.46
C PHE A 314 -15.53 -13.42 -8.03
N ILE A 315 -15.15 -12.16 -7.83
CA ILE A 315 -15.03 -11.56 -6.49
C ILE A 315 -16.38 -11.62 -5.76
N LYS A 316 -17.49 -11.30 -6.45
CA LYS A 316 -18.85 -11.46 -5.91
C LYS A 316 -19.15 -12.91 -5.49
N ALA A 317 -18.78 -13.89 -6.31
CA ALA A 317 -18.95 -15.30 -6.00
C ALA A 317 -18.10 -15.75 -4.80
N GLN A 318 -16.85 -15.29 -4.69
CA GLN A 318 -15.99 -15.57 -3.54
C GLN A 318 -16.56 -14.97 -2.25
N ALA A 319 -17.01 -13.72 -2.29
CA ALA A 319 -17.63 -13.06 -1.14
C ALA A 319 -18.85 -13.84 -0.63
N ALA A 320 -19.75 -14.25 -1.55
CA ALA A 320 -20.92 -15.05 -1.21
C ALA A 320 -20.54 -16.43 -0.64
N TYR A 321 -19.54 -17.09 -1.23
CA TYR A 321 -19.05 -18.38 -0.76
C TYR A 321 -18.54 -18.30 0.68
N TYR A 322 -17.63 -17.37 1.00
CA TYR A 322 -17.05 -17.26 2.33
C TYR A 322 -18.03 -16.73 3.38
N THR A 323 -19.00 -15.89 2.98
CA THR A 323 -20.13 -15.53 3.85
C THR A 323 -20.94 -16.76 4.24
N ALA A 324 -21.22 -17.66 3.29
CA ALA A 324 -21.93 -18.91 3.57
C ALA A 324 -21.14 -19.89 4.45
N GLN A 325 -19.81 -19.77 4.49
CA GLN A 325 -18.94 -20.50 5.43
C GLN A 325 -18.88 -19.86 6.83
N GLY A 326 -19.57 -18.73 7.05
CA GLY A 326 -19.63 -18.03 8.34
C GLY A 326 -18.49 -17.06 8.59
N LEU A 327 -17.77 -16.61 7.55
CA LEU A 327 -16.83 -15.50 7.66
C LEU A 327 -17.58 -14.15 7.59
N ASN A 328 -17.06 -13.13 8.27
CA ASN A 328 -17.57 -11.77 8.18
C ASN A 328 -16.99 -11.13 6.91
N ILE A 329 -17.76 -11.13 5.83
CA ILE A 329 -17.36 -10.54 4.55
C ILE A 329 -18.18 -9.27 4.29
N THR A 330 -17.48 -8.18 4.02
CA THR A 330 -18.03 -7.00 3.36
C THR A 330 -17.53 -6.99 1.93
N LEU A 331 -18.45 -6.83 0.98
CA LEU A 331 -18.10 -6.59 -0.41
C LEU A 331 -18.60 -5.21 -0.83
N HIS A 332 -17.68 -4.35 -1.22
CA HIS A 332 -17.99 -3.03 -1.77
C HIS A 332 -17.98 -3.04 -3.31
N ASP A 333 -19.00 -2.46 -3.93
CA ASP A 333 -19.09 -2.32 -5.40
C ASP A 333 -18.37 -1.05 -5.87
N THR A 334 -17.04 -1.03 -5.72
CA THR A 334 -16.20 0.08 -6.20
C THR A 334 -16.31 0.27 -7.70
N HIS A 335 -16.66 -0.78 -8.46
CA HIS A 335 -16.88 -0.68 -9.90
C HIS A 335 -18.06 0.25 -10.21
N ALA A 336 -19.21 0.03 -9.58
CA ALA A 336 -20.38 0.88 -9.75
C ALA A 336 -20.14 2.31 -9.24
N LEU A 337 -19.50 2.45 -8.06
CA LEU A 337 -19.16 3.75 -7.50
C LEU A 337 -18.27 4.57 -8.44
N PHE A 338 -17.20 3.94 -8.96
CA PHE A 338 -16.26 4.59 -9.86
C PHE A 338 -16.87 4.93 -11.22
N ALA A 339 -17.76 4.07 -11.75
CA ALA A 339 -18.50 4.37 -12.97
C ALA A 339 -19.45 5.58 -12.80
N SER A 340 -20.09 5.72 -11.63
CA SER A 340 -20.90 6.91 -11.33
C SER A 340 -20.02 8.17 -11.25
N LEU A 341 -18.89 8.07 -10.53
CA LEU A 341 -17.92 9.14 -10.34
C LEU A 341 -17.38 9.66 -11.68
N THR A 342 -16.94 8.79 -12.58
CA THR A 342 -16.36 9.21 -13.86
C THR A 342 -17.41 9.72 -14.85
N ALA A 343 -18.65 9.22 -14.77
CA ALA A 343 -19.74 9.69 -15.62
C ALA A 343 -20.29 11.08 -15.20
N ASN A 344 -20.35 11.37 -13.90
CA ASN A 344 -20.95 12.60 -13.37
C ASN A 344 -20.11 13.23 -12.24
N PRO A 345 -18.83 13.59 -12.46
CA PRO A 345 -17.92 14.00 -11.38
C PRO A 345 -18.43 15.16 -10.53
N GLU A 346 -19.15 16.11 -11.12
CA GLU A 346 -19.71 17.28 -10.41
C GLU A 346 -20.71 16.88 -9.33
N GLN A 347 -21.48 15.79 -9.52
CA GLN A 347 -22.43 15.27 -8.52
C GLN A 347 -21.71 14.69 -7.31
N HIS A 348 -20.43 14.32 -7.48
CA HIS A 348 -19.57 13.73 -6.47
C HIS A 348 -18.53 14.71 -5.93
N GLY A 349 -18.63 16.00 -6.29
CA GLY A 349 -17.75 17.07 -5.78
C GLY A 349 -16.43 17.27 -6.54
N PHE A 350 -16.24 16.57 -7.65
CA PHE A 350 -15.08 16.67 -8.55
C PHE A 350 -15.43 17.50 -9.80
N SER A 351 -14.44 18.10 -10.46
CA SER A 351 -14.65 18.84 -11.72
C SER A 351 -14.05 18.12 -12.94
N ASN A 352 -13.08 17.23 -12.75
CA ASN A 352 -12.41 16.56 -13.86
C ASN A 352 -12.21 15.06 -13.57
N ALA A 353 -12.77 14.21 -14.44
CA ALA A 353 -12.61 12.76 -14.39
C ALA A 353 -12.08 12.17 -15.70
N THR A 354 -11.45 12.97 -16.55
CA THR A 354 -10.97 12.51 -17.86
C THR A 354 -9.50 12.82 -18.11
N GLU A 355 -8.90 13.73 -17.35
CA GLU A 355 -7.50 14.11 -17.44
C GLU A 355 -6.75 13.83 -16.15
N ALA A 356 -5.44 13.59 -16.28
CA ALA A 356 -4.53 13.57 -15.16
C ALA A 356 -4.34 15.00 -14.62
N CYS A 357 -4.30 15.14 -13.30
CA CYS A 357 -3.92 16.39 -12.64
C CYS A 357 -2.44 16.75 -12.94
N GLN A 358 -1.54 15.76 -12.92
CA GLN A 358 -0.17 15.94 -13.41
C GLN A 358 -0.15 16.20 -14.93
N ASP A 359 0.78 17.04 -15.39
CA ASP A 359 0.95 17.36 -16.81
C ASP A 359 1.71 16.24 -17.56
N ILE A 360 1.08 15.06 -17.57
CA ILE A 360 1.56 13.87 -18.27
C ILE A 360 0.66 13.63 -19.47
N ASN A 361 1.23 13.65 -20.67
CA ASN A 361 0.50 13.53 -21.94
C ASN A 361 0.92 12.28 -22.73
N ARG A 362 1.25 11.20 -22.02
CA ARG A 362 1.59 9.87 -22.56
C ARG A 362 1.32 8.78 -21.50
N SER A 363 1.37 7.51 -21.90
CA SER A 363 1.48 6.39 -20.96
C SER A 363 2.88 5.79 -21.02
N SER A 364 3.63 5.88 -19.92
CA SER A 364 4.98 5.32 -19.81
C SER A 364 5.35 4.99 -18.36
N ALA A 365 5.89 3.79 -18.15
CA ALA A 365 6.50 3.38 -16.89
C ALA A 365 7.56 4.36 -16.37
N ALA A 366 8.28 5.03 -17.28
CA ALA A 366 9.34 5.95 -16.91
C ALA A 366 8.80 7.20 -16.20
N ASP A 367 7.53 7.56 -16.37
CA ASP A 367 6.97 8.76 -15.77
C ASP A 367 6.98 8.68 -14.23
N TYR A 368 6.80 7.50 -13.64
CA TYR A 368 6.91 7.30 -12.19
C TYR A 368 8.31 7.55 -11.62
N LEU A 369 9.36 7.68 -12.45
CA LEU A 369 10.73 7.97 -11.99
C LEU A 369 11.06 9.46 -11.95
N TYR A 370 10.22 10.31 -12.53
CA TYR A 370 10.50 11.74 -12.71
C TYR A 370 9.51 12.62 -11.97
N LYS A 371 9.94 13.85 -11.67
CA LYS A 371 9.05 14.90 -11.17
C LYS A 371 8.24 15.48 -12.33
N HIS A 372 6.95 15.67 -12.14
CA HIS A 372 6.04 16.36 -13.05
C HIS A 372 5.39 17.54 -12.34
N SER A 373 5.10 18.58 -13.11
CA SER A 373 4.28 19.71 -12.67
C SER A 373 2.80 19.39 -12.81
N LEU A 374 1.94 20.18 -12.15
CA LEU A 374 0.51 20.11 -12.37
C LEU A 374 0.12 20.74 -13.71
N ARG A 375 -0.93 20.20 -14.33
CA ARG A 375 -1.66 20.84 -15.43
C ARG A 375 -2.25 22.16 -14.94
N SER A 376 -2.34 23.16 -15.83
CA SER A 376 -2.83 24.50 -15.48
C SER A 376 -4.24 24.51 -14.88
N GLU A 377 -5.14 23.65 -15.37
CA GLU A 377 -6.48 23.49 -14.81
C GLU A 377 -6.40 22.95 -13.38
N CYS A 378 -5.66 21.87 -13.15
CA CYS A 378 -5.51 21.29 -11.82
C CYS A 378 -4.90 22.28 -10.83
N ALA A 379 -3.83 22.99 -11.22
CA ALA A 379 -3.23 24.03 -10.40
C ALA A 379 -4.19 25.18 -10.07
N SER A 380 -5.23 25.42 -10.88
CA SER A 380 -6.21 26.47 -10.67
C SER A 380 -7.35 26.05 -9.74
N VAL A 381 -7.79 24.78 -9.78
CA VAL A 381 -8.95 24.30 -9.01
C VAL A 381 -8.57 23.45 -7.80
N GLY A 382 -7.33 22.99 -7.73
CA GLY A 382 -6.82 22.04 -6.73
C GLY A 382 -7.00 20.59 -7.17
N SER A 383 -6.02 19.76 -6.81
CA SER A 383 -6.00 18.31 -7.06
C SER A 383 -7.16 17.56 -6.42
N ASP A 384 -7.73 18.08 -5.33
CA ASP A 384 -8.94 17.52 -4.71
C ASP A 384 -10.19 17.60 -5.61
N LYS A 385 -10.13 18.34 -6.73
CA LYS A 385 -11.19 18.39 -7.75
C LYS A 385 -10.95 17.48 -8.94
N PHE A 386 -9.82 16.77 -8.98
CA PHE A 386 -9.50 15.80 -10.01
C PHE A 386 -9.72 14.38 -9.51
N VAL A 387 -10.30 13.52 -10.34
CA VAL A 387 -10.42 12.09 -10.02
C VAL A 387 -9.05 11.42 -10.12
N PHE A 388 -8.27 11.75 -11.15
CA PHE A 388 -7.00 11.12 -11.48
C PHE A 388 -5.80 12.02 -11.17
N TRP A 389 -4.83 11.48 -10.44
CA TRP A 389 -3.57 12.15 -10.13
C TRP A 389 -2.61 12.10 -11.31
N ASP A 390 -2.27 10.88 -11.75
CA ASP A 390 -1.52 10.61 -12.97
C ASP A 390 -2.47 10.03 -14.05
N VAL A 391 -1.92 9.44 -15.11
CA VAL A 391 -2.72 8.87 -16.20
C VAL A 391 -3.43 7.56 -15.84
N THR A 392 -3.19 7.01 -14.65
CA THR A 392 -3.67 5.70 -14.19
C THR A 392 -4.38 5.80 -12.84
N HIS A 393 -3.75 6.45 -11.86
CA HIS A 393 -4.14 6.34 -10.46
C HIS A 393 -5.02 7.50 -9.99
N PRO A 394 -5.94 7.23 -9.05
CA PRO A 394 -6.78 8.25 -8.45
C PRO A 394 -6.00 9.21 -7.53
N THR A 395 -6.55 10.41 -7.34
CA THR A 395 -6.10 11.36 -6.30
C THR A 395 -6.47 10.85 -4.90
N THR A 396 -5.84 11.43 -3.88
CA THR A 396 -6.16 11.11 -2.48
C THR A 396 -7.60 11.53 -2.12
N ALA A 397 -8.14 12.56 -2.76
CA ALA A 397 -9.55 12.93 -2.63
C ALA A 397 -10.49 11.83 -3.15
N THR A 398 -10.15 11.18 -4.27
CA THR A 398 -10.90 10.02 -4.76
C THR A 398 -10.76 8.83 -3.82
N HIS A 399 -9.57 8.56 -3.28
CA HIS A 399 -9.38 7.51 -2.27
C HIS A 399 -10.21 7.77 -1.01
N ARG A 400 -10.25 9.02 -0.54
CA ARG A 400 -11.08 9.44 0.60
C ARG A 400 -12.56 9.25 0.29
N TYR A 401 -13.02 9.68 -0.88
CA TYR A 401 -14.41 9.50 -1.32
C TYR A 401 -14.83 8.02 -1.32
N VAL A 402 -13.98 7.13 -1.84
CA VAL A 402 -14.24 5.68 -1.81
C VAL A 402 -14.28 5.15 -0.37
N ALA A 403 -13.36 5.58 0.49
CA ALA A 403 -13.33 5.16 1.89
C ALA A 403 -14.56 5.67 2.66
N GLU A 404 -15.00 6.90 2.42
CA GLU A 404 -16.21 7.48 3.00
C GLU A 404 -17.46 6.68 2.58
N ASP A 405 -17.60 6.30 1.29
CA ASP A 405 -18.72 5.46 0.83
C ASP A 405 -18.74 4.08 1.53
N MET A 406 -17.57 3.45 1.69
CA MET A 406 -17.41 2.20 2.43
C MET A 406 -17.78 2.32 3.92
N LEU A 407 -17.55 3.49 4.52
CA LEU A 407 -17.82 3.76 5.94
C LEU A 407 -19.27 4.22 6.19
N GLU A 408 -19.85 5.03 5.29
CA GLU A 408 -21.20 5.60 5.39
C GLU A 408 -22.29 4.60 5.12
N THR A 409 -22.04 3.62 4.25
CA THR A 409 -23.00 2.55 3.98
C THR A 409 -23.11 1.68 5.24
N SER A 410 -23.97 2.10 6.17
CA SER A 410 -24.05 1.63 7.57
C SER A 410 -24.25 0.11 7.75
N ASP A 411 -24.61 -0.59 6.67
CA ASP A 411 -24.76 -2.04 6.62
C ASP A 411 -23.48 -2.80 6.17
N GLN A 412 -22.47 -2.09 5.66
CA GLN A 412 -21.29 -2.73 5.08
C GLN A 412 -20.26 -3.11 6.14
N LEU A 413 -19.86 -2.20 7.03
CA LEU A 413 -18.85 -2.51 8.05
C LEU A 413 -19.40 -2.91 9.44
N SER A 414 -20.73 -2.84 9.64
CA SER A 414 -21.36 -3.21 10.91
C SER A 414 -21.32 -4.71 11.24
N ASN A 415 -21.06 -5.56 10.23
CA ASN A 415 -20.88 -6.99 10.41
C ASN A 415 -19.52 -7.39 11.02
N HIS A 416 -18.62 -6.42 11.20
CA HIS A 416 -17.32 -6.64 11.80
C HIS A 416 -17.33 -6.27 13.29
N PRO A 417 -16.68 -7.07 14.16
CA PRO A 417 -16.61 -6.79 15.59
C PRO A 417 -15.59 -5.67 15.87
N PHE A 418 -15.92 -4.42 15.59
CA PHE A 418 -15.05 -3.26 15.92
C PHE A 418 -15.04 -2.90 17.40
#